data_AF-I4HPB0-F1
#
_entry.id   AF-I4HPB0-F1
#
_cell.length_a   1.000
_cell.length_b   1.000
_cell.length_c   1.000
_cell.angle_alpha   90.00
_cell.angle_beta   90.00
_cell.angle_gamma   90.00
#
_symmetry.space_group_name_H-M   'P 1'
#
loop_
_entity.id
_entity.type
_entity.pdbx_description
1 polymer ?
#
loop_
_entity_poly.entity_id
_entity_poly.type
_entity_poly.pdbx_seq_one_letter_code
_entity_poly.pdbx_strand_id
1 'polypeptide(L)' 'MGLPELITKNLEEYKNLAINLAKSPDKLQEIKQKLAQNRLTYPLFDTLRFTRNLEKAYRTMWDIYAAGKSPEMIKIAN' A
#
# COMPACT_ATOMS: atom_id res chain seq x y z
N MET A 1 -2.16 1.88 -5.08
CA MET A 1 -3.56 2.07 -5.51
C MET A 1 -3.79 3.40 -6.23
N GLY A 2 -2.88 4.38 -6.14
CA GLY A 2 -2.94 5.57 -7.01
C GLY A 2 -4.14 6.48 -6.76
N LEU A 3 -4.55 6.62 -5.50
CA LEU A 3 -5.71 7.44 -5.10
C LEU A 3 -5.32 8.44 -4.00
N PRO A 4 -4.36 9.36 -4.25
CA PRO A 4 -3.97 10.37 -3.26
C PRO A 4 -5.13 11.28 -2.85
N GLU A 5 -6.14 11.45 -3.70
CA GLU A 5 -7.35 12.22 -3.41
C GLU A 5 -8.21 11.62 -2.27
N LEU A 6 -7.95 10.37 -1.88
CA LEU A 6 -8.61 9.72 -0.73
C LEU A 6 -7.82 9.85 0.58
N ILE A 7 -6.65 10.48 0.58
CA ILE A 7 -5.80 10.63 1.76
C ILE A 7 -6.15 11.93 2.48
N THR A 8 -6.67 11.82 3.70
CA THR A 8 -7.03 12.98 4.56
C THR A 8 -6.08 13.10 5.75
N LYS A 9 -5.86 14.33 6.24
CA LYS A 9 -4.88 14.62 7.29
C LYS A 9 -5.49 14.73 8.70
N ASN A 10 -6.81 14.84 8.78
CA ASN A 10 -7.55 14.94 10.04
C ASN A 10 -9.00 14.45 9.88
N LEU A 11 -9.72 14.38 11.00
CA LEU A 11 -11.07 13.83 11.06
C LEU A 11 -12.11 14.70 10.33
N GLU A 12 -11.95 16.02 10.34
CA GLU A 12 -12.88 16.93 9.65
C GLU A 12 -12.77 16.80 8.13
N GLU A 13 -11.54 16.74 7.59
CA GLU A 13 -11.30 16.43 6.18
C GLU A 13 -11.88 15.07 5.78
N TYR A 14 -11.66 14.04 6.61
CA TYR A 14 -12.22 12.71 6.40
C TYR A 14 -13.75 12.74 6.30
N LYS A 15 -14.41 13.39 7.26
CA LYS A 15 -15.88 13.52 7.30
C LYS A 15 -16.40 14.25 6.07
N ASN A 16 -15.80 15.39 5.72
CA ASN A 16 -16.22 16.19 4.58
C ASN A 16 -16.05 15.44 3.25
N LEU A 17 -14.94 14.72 3.10
CA LEU A 17 -14.70 13.88 1.92
C LEU A 17 -15.73 12.75 1.82
N ALA A 18 -15.98 12.03 2.92
CA ALA A 18 -16.97 10.96 2.95
C ALA A 18 -18.37 11.46 2.58
N ILE A 19 -18.80 12.60 3.12
CA ILE A 19 -20.10 13.22 2.78
C ILE A 19 -20.14 13.65 1.31
N ASN A 20 -19.07 14.25 0.78
CA ASN A 20 -19.00 14.68 -0.62
C ASN A 20 -19.14 13.49 -1.58
N LEU A 21 -18.43 12.40 -1.31
CA LEU A 21 -18.51 11.17 -2.09
C LEU A 21 -19.89 10.50 -1.97
N ALA A 22 -20.48 10.46 -0.78
CA ALA A 22 -21.82 9.92 -0.57
C ALA A 22 -22.92 10.71 -1.32
N LYS A 23 -22.75 12.04 -1.44
CA LYS A 23 -23.68 12.93 -2.14
C LYS A 23 -23.43 13.04 -3.65
N SER A 24 -22.31 12.52 -4.15
CA SER A 24 -21.89 12.67 -5.55
C SER A 24 -21.67 11.30 -6.22
N PRO A 25 -22.74 10.66 -6.75
CA PRO A 25 -22.64 9.35 -7.39
C PRO A 25 -21.60 9.28 -8.50
N ASP A 26 -21.49 10.33 -9.32
CA ASP A 26 -20.53 10.39 -10.43
C ASP A 26 -19.08 10.36 -9.94
N LYS A 27 -18.74 11.17 -8.93
CA LYS A 27 -17.41 11.17 -8.31
C LYS A 27 -17.08 9.82 -7.68
N LEU A 28 -18.06 9.20 -7.02
CA LEU A 28 -17.88 7.87 -6.45
C LEU A 28 -17.62 6.83 -7.54
N GLN A 29 -18.31 6.94 -8.67
CA GLN A 29 -18.12 6.06 -9.82
C GLN A 29 -16.73 6.21 -10.45
N GLU A 30 -16.24 7.45 -10.62
CA GLU A 30 -14.88 7.72 -11.11
C GLU A 30 -13.82 7.09 -10.20
N ILE A 31 -13.96 7.24 -8.87
CA ILE A 31 -13.02 6.63 -7.92
C ILE A 31 -13.05 5.10 -8.00
N LYS A 32 -14.24 4.50 -8.11
CA LYS A 32 -14.39 3.05 -8.29
C LYS A 32 -13.72 2.56 -9.58
N GLN A 33 -13.87 3.30 -10.68
CA GLN A 33 -13.22 2.98 -11.96
C GLN A 33 -11.69 3.06 -11.85
N LYS A 34 -11.16 4.16 -11.29
CA LYS A 34 -9.72 4.30 -11.02
C LYS A 34 -9.20 3.16 -10.15
N LEU A 35 -9.93 2.79 -9.09
CA LEU A 35 -9.55 1.68 -8.22
C LEU A 35 -9.53 0.35 -8.97
N ALA A 36 -10.55 0.05 -9.77
CA ALA A 36 -10.64 -1.18 -10.54
C ALA A 36 -9.48 -1.32 -11.54
N GLN A 37 -9.13 -0.23 -12.24
CA GLN A 37 -7.99 -0.19 -13.15
C GLN A 37 -6.65 -0.34 -12.40
N ASN A 38 -6.47 0.40 -11.30
CA ASN A 38 -5.22 0.42 -10.56
C ASN A 38 -4.98 -0.85 -9.72
N ARG A 39 -6.04 -1.59 -9.36
CA ARG A 39 -5.93 -2.80 -8.54
C ARG A 39 -5.08 -3.88 -9.21
N LEU A 40 -5.11 -3.97 -10.54
CA LEU A 40 -4.36 -5.00 -11.27
C LEU A 40 -2.93 -4.57 -11.63
N THR A 41 -2.61 -3.28 -11.51
CA THR A 41 -1.34 -2.71 -11.97
C THR A 41 -0.44 -2.21 -10.84
N TYR A 42 -0.99 -1.91 -9.65
CA TYR A 42 -0.19 -1.46 -8.53
C TYR A 42 0.47 -2.62 -7.75
N PRO A 43 1.73 -2.44 -7.29
CA PRO A 43 2.48 -3.48 -6.56
C PRO A 43 1.78 -4.04 -5.32
N LEU A 44 0.82 -3.31 -4.75
CA LEU A 44 0.08 -3.74 -3.56
C LEU A 44 -0.64 -5.08 -3.75
N PHE A 45 -1.03 -5.42 -4.99
CA PHE A 45 -1.74 -6.66 -5.31
C PHE A 45 -0.86 -7.68 -6.04
N ASP A 46 0.42 -7.35 -6.29
CA ASP A 46 1.39 -8.29 -6.85
C ASP A 46 1.91 -9.19 -5.72
N THR A 47 1.13 -10.24 -5.46
CA THR A 47 1.41 -11.22 -4.39
C THR A 47 2.72 -11.95 -4.64
N LEU A 48 3.09 -12.25 -5.88
CA LEU A 48 4.34 -12.93 -6.20
C LEU A 48 5.55 -12.05 -5.87
N ARG A 49 5.53 -10.77 -6.25
CA ARG A 49 6.59 -9.82 -5.90
C ARG A 49 6.65 -9.60 -4.39
N PHE A 50 5.50 -9.48 -3.72
CA PHE A 50 5.43 -9.36 -2.27
C PHE A 50 6.10 -10.56 -1.57
N THR A 51 5.72 -11.78 -1.94
CA THR A 51 6.29 -13.01 -1.35
C THR A 51 7.79 -13.09 -1.57
N ARG A 52 8.29 -12.81 -2.79
CA ARG A 52 9.74 -12.81 -3.07
C ARG A 52 10.49 -11.78 -2.21
N ASN A 53 9.91 -10.61 -2.00
CA ASN A 53 10.54 -9.58 -1.15
C ASN A 53 10.53 -9.99 0.33
N LEU A 54 9.47 -10.66 0.78
CA LEU A 54 9.37 -11.19 2.13
C LEU A 54 10.38 -12.33 2.38
N GLU A 55 10.49 -13.27 1.44
CA GLU A 55 11.47 -14.37 1.49
C GLU A 55 12.90 -13.84 1.55
N LYS A 56 13.22 -12.81 0.74
CA LYS A 56 14.51 -12.12 0.81
C LYS A 56 14.74 -11.50 2.18
N ALA A 57 13.74 -10.81 2.74
CA ALA A 57 13.84 -10.21 4.06
C ALA A 57 14.13 -11.26 5.14
N TYR A 58 13.41 -12.39 5.14
CA TYR A 58 13.65 -13.48 6.08
C TYR A 58 15.03 -14.09 5.93
N ARG A 59 15.51 -14.26 4.69
CA ARG A 59 16.87 -14.75 4.48
C ARG A 59 17.93 -13.78 5.01
N THR A 60 17.75 -12.48 4.78
CA THR A 60 18.65 -11.46 5.36
C THR A 60 18.62 -11.47 6.89
N MET A 61 17.44 -11.62 7.51
CA MET A 61 17.34 -11.75 8.97
C MET A 61 18.12 -12.97 9.48
N TRP A 62 17.98 -14.10 8.79
CA TRP A 62 18.69 -15.33 9.12
C TRP A 62 20.21 -15.16 9.00
N ASP A 63 20.69 -14.55 7.92
CA ASP A 63 22.12 -14.35 7.68
C ASP A 63 22.75 -13.41 8.74
N ILE A 64 22.03 -12.35 9.14
CA ILE A 64 22.45 -11.45 10.24
C ILE A 64 22.59 -12.23 11.55
N TYR A 65 21.57 -13.02 11.90
CA TYR A 65 21.56 -13.83 13.11
C TYR A 65 22.65 -14.90 13.10
N ALA A 66 22.80 -15.63 12.00
CA ALA A 66 23.81 -16.68 11.84
C ALA A 66 25.25 -16.12 11.92
N ALA A 67 25.44 -14.85 11.54
CA ALA A 67 26.70 -14.14 11.71
C ALA A 67 26.93 -13.59 13.14
N GLY A 68 26.03 -13.86 14.10
CA GLY A 68 26.12 -13.40 15.48
C GLY A 68 25.92 -11.89 15.65
N LYS A 69 25.35 -11.21 14.65
CA LYS A 69 25.11 -9.76 14.70
C LYS A 69 23.79 -9.44 15.40
N SER A 70 23.72 -8.23 15.95
CA SER A 70 22.46 -7.67 16.46
C SER A 70 21.50 -7.32 15.32
N PRO A 71 20.18 -7.28 15.59
CA PRO A 71 19.19 -6.85 14.60
C PRO A 71 19.49 -5.45 14.04
N GLU A 72 19.37 -5.29 12.72
CA GLU A 72 19.59 -4.04 12.01
C GLU A 72 18.45 -3.75 11.01
N MET A 73 18.42 -2.53 10.47
CA MET A 73 17.41 -2.13 9.49
C MET A 73 17.61 -2.90 8.17
N ILE A 74 16.62 -3.70 7.78
CA ILE A 74 16.62 -4.44 6.52
C ILE A 74 15.84 -3.66 5.46
N LYS A 75 16.48 -3.39 4.33
CA LYS A 75 15.86 -2.76 3.16
C LYS A 75 15.88 -3.72 1.98
N ILE A 76 14.71 -4.09 1.48
CA ILE A 76 14.58 -4.86 0.23
C ILE A 76 14.19 -3.89 -0.88
N ALA A 77 15.02 -3.80 -1.92
CA ALA A 77 14.71 -2.98 -3.09
C ALA A 77 13.48 -3.54 -3.82
N ASN A 78 12.62 -2.63 -4.30
CA ASN A 78 11.43 -2.98 -5.07
C ASN A 78 11.79 -3.41 -6.48
#